data_AF-A0A6V8NFG9-F1
#
_entry.id   AF-A0A6V8NFG9-F1
#
_cell.length_a   1.000
_cell.length_b   1.000
_cell.length_c   1.000
_cell.angle_alpha   90.00
_cell.angle_beta   90.00
_cell.angle_gamma   90.00
#
_symmetry.space_group_name_H-M   'P 1'
#
loop_
_entity.id
_entity.type
_entity.pdbx_description
1 polymer ?
#
loop_
_entity_poly.entity_id
_entity_poly.type
_entity_poly.pdbx_seq_one_letter_code
_entity_poly.pdbx_strand_id
1 'polypeptide(L)'
;MGKMMRLTCYEQKHLRPEWQDAISGVGFELFFAELVQDLARFGITLERGDGSGQVIEVKSYADLLNAVRIASPSDGISNVCVGHVIGKSPHLDPQEDIKRAVNRIAFAPETVPPDDENRRACHNCGCGC
;
A
#
# COMPACT_ATOMS: atom_id res chain seq x y z
N MET A 1 -0.47 20.40 13.57
CA MET A 1 -0.96 19.01 13.64
C MET A 1 -0.17 18.21 12.63
N GLY A 2 0.46 17.10 13.03
CA GLY A 2 1.25 16.27 12.12
C GLY A 2 0.34 15.52 11.12
N LYS A 3 0.91 15.10 9.99
CA LYS A 3 0.21 14.29 8.99
C LYS A 3 0.07 12.86 9.50
N MET A 4 -1.12 12.27 9.34
CA MET A 4 -1.40 10.89 9.75
C MET A 4 -1.72 10.05 8.51
N MET A 5 -0.99 8.95 8.37
CA MET A 5 -1.15 7.99 7.30
C MET A 5 -1.43 6.60 7.89
N ARG A 6 -2.15 5.78 7.14
CA ARG A 6 -2.45 4.40 7.52
C ARG A 6 -2.06 3.46 6.40
N LEU A 7 -1.37 2.37 6.74
CA LEU A 7 -1.08 1.27 5.83
C LEU A 7 -1.86 0.02 6.25
N THR A 8 -2.71 -0.49 5.36
CA THR A 8 -3.50 -1.70 5.61
C THR A 8 -3.07 -2.79 4.64
N CYS A 9 -2.73 -3.97 5.15
CA CYS A 9 -2.57 -5.17 4.32
C CYS A 9 -3.86 -5.97 4.39
N TYR A 10 -4.53 -6.13 3.27
CA TYR A 10 -5.72 -6.96 3.15
C TYR A 10 -5.39 -8.44 3.29
N GLU A 11 -6.41 -9.23 3.60
CA GLU A 11 -6.28 -10.68 3.59
C GLU A 11 -5.96 -11.17 2.17
N GLN A 12 -5.14 -12.20 2.08
CA GLN A 12 -4.63 -12.69 0.80
C GLN A 12 -4.97 -14.16 0.62
N LYS A 13 -5.53 -14.47 -0.55
CA LYS A 13 -5.68 -15.84 -1.02
C LYS A 13 -4.67 -16.07 -2.14
N HIS A 14 -3.55 -16.71 -1.81
CA HIS A 14 -2.49 -16.97 -2.78
C HIS A 14 -2.82 -18.19 -3.64
N LEU A 15 -2.75 -18.02 -4.96
CA LEU A 15 -2.76 -19.14 -5.91
C LEU A 15 -1.34 -19.61 -6.27
N ARG A 16 -0.33 -18.93 -5.73
CA ARG A 16 1.08 -19.05 -6.07
C ARG A 16 1.93 -18.84 -4.82
N PRO A 17 2.81 -19.78 -4.45
CA PRO A 17 3.55 -19.74 -3.18
C PRO A 17 4.67 -18.69 -3.16
N GLU A 18 5.16 -18.22 -4.30
CA GLU A 18 6.28 -17.26 -4.34
C GLU A 18 5.95 -15.88 -3.72
N TRP A 19 4.66 -15.56 -3.56
CA TRP A 19 4.20 -14.32 -2.94
C TRP A 19 3.69 -14.52 -1.52
N GLN A 20 3.75 -15.76 -1.02
CA GLN A 20 3.34 -16.08 0.33
C GLN A 20 4.26 -15.35 1.31
N ASP A 21 3.67 -14.75 2.34
CA ASP A 21 4.36 -14.00 3.38
C ASP A 21 5.13 -12.74 2.95
N ALA A 22 5.01 -12.33 1.68
CA ALA A 22 5.78 -11.22 1.13
C ALA A 22 5.43 -9.85 1.76
N ILE A 23 4.23 -9.73 2.35
CA ILE A 23 3.75 -8.56 3.09
C ILE A 23 3.23 -8.93 4.50
N SER A 24 3.77 -9.99 5.09
CA SER A 24 3.46 -10.42 6.45
C SER A 24 4.70 -11.00 7.15
N GLY A 25 4.55 -11.41 8.41
CA GLY A 25 5.63 -12.02 9.20
C GLY A 25 6.68 -11.04 9.69
N VAL A 26 7.69 -11.57 10.40
CA VAL A 26 8.65 -10.77 11.17
C VAL A 26 9.46 -9.82 10.31
N GLY A 27 9.88 -10.24 9.12
CA GLY A 27 10.64 -9.39 8.19
C GLY A 27 9.84 -8.15 7.77
N PHE A 28 8.55 -8.32 7.49
CA PHE A 28 7.67 -7.20 7.17
C PHE A 28 7.41 -6.28 8.37
N GLU A 29 7.25 -6.84 9.57
CA GLU A 29 7.07 -6.04 10.78
C GLU A 29 8.29 -5.17 11.11
N LEU A 30 9.51 -5.69 10.92
CA LEU A 30 10.75 -4.92 11.07
C LEU A 30 10.83 -3.80 10.04
N PHE A 31 10.58 -4.12 8.77
CA PHE A 31 10.49 -3.13 7.70
C PHE A 31 9.49 -2.02 8.02
N PHE A 32 8.29 -2.39 8.49
CA PHE A 32 7.25 -1.43 8.83
C PHE A 32 7.67 -0.54 9.99
N ALA A 33 8.27 -1.10 11.04
CA ALA A 33 8.78 -0.34 12.19
C ALA A 33 9.88 0.66 11.78
N GLU A 34 10.78 0.27 10.88
CA GLU A 34 11.79 1.16 10.32
C GLU A 34 11.15 2.30 9.51
N LEU A 35 10.17 1.99 8.66
CA LEU A 35 9.46 2.99 7.86
C LEU A 35 8.71 4.00 8.74
N VAL A 36 8.09 3.55 9.83
CA VAL A 36 7.46 4.42 10.83
C VAL A 36 8.48 5.37 11.46
N GLN A 37 9.65 4.86 11.85
CA GLN A 37 10.71 5.68 12.44
C GLN A 37 11.27 6.71 11.46
N ASP A 38 11.44 6.33 10.19
CA ASP A 38 11.88 7.23 9.13
C ASP A 38 10.91 8.41 8.96
N LEU A 39 9.60 8.13 8.87
CA LEU A 39 8.56 9.14 8.68
C LEU A 39 8.35 10.05 9.90
N ALA A 40 8.51 9.51 11.10
CA ALA A 40 8.38 10.27 12.35
C ALA A 40 9.36 11.46 12.41
N ARG A 41 10.54 11.35 11.78
CA ARG A 41 11.53 12.43 11.66
C ARG A 41 11.01 13.64 10.89
N PHE A 42 9.98 13.46 10.07
CA PHE A 42 9.33 14.50 9.29
C PHE A 42 7.99 14.94 9.89
N GLY A 43 7.64 14.49 11.09
CA GLY A 43 6.35 14.80 11.73
C GLY A 43 5.17 14.08 11.08
N ILE A 44 5.42 12.96 10.41
CA ILE A 44 4.42 12.11 9.77
C ILE A 44 4.26 10.83 10.59
N THR A 45 3.05 10.56 11.05
CA THR A 45 2.70 9.31 11.72
C THR A 45 2.21 8.32 10.69
N LEU A 46 2.80 7.12 10.67
CA LEU A 46 2.31 5.98 9.90
C LEU A 46 1.81 4.90 10.85
N GLU A 47 0.57 4.47 10.69
CA GLU A 47 -0.05 3.44 11.53
C GLU A 47 -0.44 2.21 10.70
N ARG A 48 -0.47 1.04 11.36
CA ARG A 48 -1.04 -0.17 10.77
C ARG A 48 -2.55 -0.05 10.82
N GLY A 49 -3.22 -0.22 9.69
CA GLY A 49 -4.66 -0.29 9.65
C GLY A 49 -5.18 -1.68 9.99
N ASP A 50 -6.39 -1.73 10.54
CA ASP A 50 -7.08 -2.99 10.80
C ASP A 50 -7.46 -3.69 9.50
N GLY A 51 -7.51 -5.03 9.54
CA GLY A 51 -7.99 -5.84 8.44
C GLY A 51 -9.42 -5.44 8.09
N SER A 52 -9.64 -4.96 6.87
CA SER A 52 -10.95 -4.47 6.39
C SER A 52 -11.96 -5.60 6.14
N GLY A 53 -11.61 -6.86 6.41
CA GLY A 53 -12.34 -8.05 5.98
C GLY A 53 -12.33 -8.26 4.46
N GLN A 54 -11.61 -7.43 3.70
CA GLN A 54 -11.42 -7.62 2.27
C GLN A 54 -10.32 -8.65 2.00
N VAL A 55 -10.61 -9.56 1.07
CA VAL A 55 -9.69 -10.60 0.61
C VAL A 55 -9.31 -10.34 -0.84
N ILE A 56 -8.02 -10.30 -1.15
CA ILE A 56 -7.49 -10.22 -2.51
C ILE A 56 -6.98 -11.59 -2.95
N GLU A 57 -7.41 -12.03 -4.13
CA GLU A 57 -6.85 -13.24 -4.75
C GLU A 57 -5.55 -12.90 -5.48
N VAL A 58 -4.42 -13.37 -4.96
CA VAL A 58 -3.08 -13.01 -5.46
C VAL A 58 -2.64 -14.00 -6.53
N LYS A 59 -2.77 -13.59 -7.81
CA LYS A 59 -2.31 -14.34 -9.00
C LYS A 59 -1.00 -13.84 -9.56
N SER A 60 -0.64 -12.60 -9.24
CA SER A 60 0.50 -11.88 -9.76
C SER A 60 1.04 -10.90 -8.73
N TYR A 61 2.25 -10.40 -8.97
CA TYR A 61 2.84 -9.33 -8.17
C TYR A 61 1.97 -8.05 -8.15
N ALA A 62 1.27 -7.74 -9.25
CA ALA A 62 0.35 -6.59 -9.27
C ALA A 62 -0.82 -6.78 -8.29
N ASP A 63 -1.33 -8.01 -8.16
CA ASP A 63 -2.38 -8.32 -7.17
C ASP A 63 -1.86 -8.20 -5.74
N LEU A 64 -0.61 -8.61 -5.50
CA LEU A 64 0.05 -8.43 -4.20
C LEU A 64 0.14 -6.95 -3.81
N LEU A 65 0.55 -6.08 -4.74
CA LEU A 65 0.57 -4.63 -4.50
C LEU A 65 -0.84 -4.05 -4.31
N ASN A 66 -1.86 -4.64 -4.93
CA ASN A 66 -3.26 -4.26 -4.72
C ASN A 66 -3.78 -4.66 -3.33
N ALA A 67 -3.16 -5.63 -2.66
CA ALA A 67 -3.52 -6.01 -1.30
C ALA A 67 -3.01 -5.01 -0.25
N VAL A 68 -2.10 -4.10 -0.60
CA VAL A 68 -1.59 -3.07 0.32
C VAL A 68 -2.26 -1.74 0.03
N ARG A 69 -2.87 -1.16 1.05
CA ARG A 69 -3.59 0.11 1.00
C ARG A 69 -2.89 1.19 1.79
N ILE A 70 -3.01 2.41 1.30
CA ILE A 70 -2.54 3.60 1.99
C ILE A 70 -3.70 4.61 2.06
N ALA A 71 -3.95 5.12 3.26
CA ALA A 71 -4.83 6.24 3.50
C ALA A 71 -4.02 7.42 4.04
N SER A 72 -4.38 8.63 3.61
CA SER A 72 -3.87 9.89 4.14
C SER A 72 -4.99 10.94 4.09
N PRO A 73 -5.86 10.99 5.11
CA PRO A 73 -7.07 11.83 5.08
C PRO A 73 -6.79 13.32 4.91
N SER A 74 -5.65 13.82 5.42
CA SER A 74 -5.25 15.22 5.25
C SER A 74 -4.92 15.58 3.81
N ASP A 75 -4.62 14.59 2.96
CA ASP A 75 -4.36 14.78 1.53
C ASP A 75 -5.56 14.37 0.67
N GLY A 76 -6.71 14.05 1.26
CA GLY A 76 -7.89 13.56 0.54
C GLY A 76 -7.78 12.12 0.04
N ILE A 77 -6.75 11.36 0.45
CA ILE A 77 -6.55 9.97 0.05
C ILE A 77 -7.21 9.06 1.08
N SER A 78 -8.25 8.34 0.67
CA SER A 78 -9.04 7.51 1.59
C SER A 78 -8.57 6.05 1.66
N ASN A 79 -8.21 5.43 0.53
CA ASN A 79 -7.89 4.00 0.48
C ASN A 79 -7.21 3.52 -0.84
N VAL A 80 -6.11 4.16 -1.24
CA VAL A 80 -5.45 3.86 -2.52
C VAL A 80 -4.55 2.63 -2.41
N CYS A 81 -4.45 1.80 -3.45
CA CYS A 81 -3.52 0.66 -3.44
C CYS A 81 -2.10 1.07 -3.86
N VAL A 82 -1.09 0.36 -3.36
CA VAL A 82 0.32 0.56 -3.75
C VAL A 82 0.50 0.43 -5.26
N GLY A 83 -0.16 -0.55 -5.88
CA GLY A 83 -0.15 -0.75 -7.34
C GLY A 83 -0.60 0.47 -8.13
N HIS A 84 -1.57 1.24 -7.63
CA HIS A 84 -2.02 2.49 -8.26
C HIS A 84 -1.02 3.64 -8.08
N VAL A 85 -0.37 3.71 -6.93
CA VAL A 85 0.55 4.82 -6.60
C VAL A 85 1.85 4.76 -7.41
N ILE A 86 2.38 3.56 -7.67
CA ILE A 86 3.70 3.37 -8.28
C ILE A 86 3.71 2.50 -9.54
N GLY A 87 2.61 1.79 -9.84
CA GLY A 87 2.62 0.74 -10.86
C GLY A 87 3.41 -0.51 -10.41
N LYS A 88 3.81 -1.34 -11.37
CA LYS A 88 4.64 -2.53 -11.13
C LYS A 88 6.12 -2.17 -11.26
N SER A 89 6.93 -2.49 -10.24
CA SER A 89 8.40 -2.37 -10.35
C SER A 89 9.05 -3.50 -11.14
N PRO A 90 10.25 -3.26 -11.70
CA PRO A 90 11.03 -4.29 -12.37
C PRO A 90 11.69 -5.29 -11.41
N HIS A 91 11.95 -4.89 -10.15
CA HIS A 91 12.64 -5.73 -9.16
C HIS A 91 11.71 -6.69 -8.42
N LEU A 92 10.39 -6.45 -8.45
CA LEU A 92 9.39 -7.26 -7.76
C LEU A 92 9.63 -7.37 -6.25
N ASP A 93 10.10 -6.29 -5.64
CA ASP A 93 10.36 -6.19 -4.21
C ASP A 93 9.20 -5.44 -3.52
N PRO A 94 8.32 -6.14 -2.77
CA PRO A 94 7.17 -5.51 -2.13
C PRO A 94 7.56 -4.42 -1.11
N GLN A 95 8.65 -4.60 -0.37
CA GLN A 95 9.05 -3.65 0.68
C GLN A 95 9.59 -2.36 0.06
N GLU A 96 10.41 -2.49 -0.99
CA GLU A 96 10.88 -1.34 -1.77
C GLU A 96 9.69 -0.53 -2.33
N ASP A 97 8.73 -1.24 -2.92
CA ASP A 97 7.59 -0.64 -3.58
C ASP A 97 6.59 -0.01 -2.61
N ILE A 98 6.34 -0.65 -1.47
CA ILE A 98 5.55 -0.08 -0.38
C ILE A 98 6.23 1.20 0.15
N LYS A 99 7.54 1.18 0.39
CA LYS A 99 8.29 2.37 0.83
C LYS A 99 8.17 3.50 -0.17
N ARG A 100 8.30 3.21 -1.47
CA ARG A 100 8.15 4.21 -2.54
C ARG A 100 6.75 4.79 -2.60
N ALA A 101 5.71 3.96 -2.49
CA ALA A 101 4.32 4.43 -2.49
C ALA A 101 4.00 5.29 -1.25
N VAL A 102 4.41 4.84 -0.06
CA VAL A 102 4.26 5.59 1.19
C VAL A 102 4.99 6.92 1.10
N ASN A 103 6.23 6.95 0.64
CA ASN A 103 6.98 8.21 0.50
C ASN A 103 6.35 9.14 -0.54
N ARG A 104 5.83 8.62 -1.65
CA ARG A 104 5.12 9.44 -2.64
C ARG A 104 3.90 10.12 -2.02
N ILE A 105 3.08 9.38 -1.27
CA ILE A 105 1.93 9.96 -0.57
C ILE A 105 2.38 10.91 0.54
N ALA A 106 3.43 10.57 1.28
CA ALA A 106 3.94 11.38 2.39
C ALA A 106 4.40 12.77 1.92
N PHE A 107 5.12 12.84 0.79
CA PHE A 107 5.83 14.05 0.38
C PHE A 107 5.34 14.70 -0.92
N ALA A 108 4.57 13.99 -1.75
CA ALA A 108 4.05 14.49 -3.03
C ALA A 108 2.66 13.88 -3.37
N PRO A 109 1.68 13.94 -2.44
CA PRO A 109 0.37 13.30 -2.62
C PRO A 109 -0.39 13.78 -3.87
N GLU A 110 -0.19 15.03 -4.29
CA GLU A 110 -0.77 15.62 -5.49
C GLU A 110 -0.33 14.95 -6.80
N THR A 111 0.72 14.14 -6.74
CA THR A 111 1.20 13.36 -7.89
C THR A 111 0.52 12.00 -8.01
N VAL A 112 -0.33 11.63 -7.06
CA VAL A 112 -1.12 10.39 -7.10
C VAL A 112 -2.42 10.68 -7.84
N PRO A 113 -2.71 9.99 -8.96
CA PRO A 113 -3.94 10.21 -9.71
C PRO A 113 -5.18 9.99 -8.83
N PRO A 114 -6.24 10.81 -8.99
CA PRO A 114 -7.49 10.61 -8.26
C PRO A 114 -8.12 9.26 -8.61
N ASP A 115 -8.85 8.68 -7.65
CA ASP A 115 -9.44 7.34 -7.75
C ASP A 115 -10.37 7.18 -8.97
N ASP A 116 -10.99 8.28 -9.44
CA ASP A 116 -11.95 8.28 -10.54
C ASP A 116 -11.33 8.16 -11.95
N GLU A 117 -10.09 8.59 -12.16
CA GLU A 117 -9.48 8.62 -13.50
C GLU A 117 -9.04 7.23 -14.01
N ASN A 118 -8.80 6.27 -13.12
CA ASN A 118 -8.24 4.95 -13.46
C ASN A 118 -9.21 3.78 -13.31
N ARG A 119 -10.53 4.04 -13.25
CA ARG A 119 -11.59 3.01 -13.15
C ARG A 119 -11.52 1.89 -14.21
N ARG A 120 -10.83 2.09 -15.35
CA ARG A 120 -10.70 1.09 -16.42
C ARG A 120 -9.55 0.08 -16.25
N ALA A 121 -8.59 0.27 -15.34
CA ALA A 121 -7.39 -0.57 -15.25
C ALA A 121 -7.30 -1.47 -13.99
N CYS A 122 -8.22 -1.30 -13.03
CA CYS A 122 -8.13 -1.93 -11.70
C CYS A 122 -8.95 -3.22 -11.62
N HIS A 123 -8.49 -4.32 -12.22
CA HIS A 123 -9.29 -5.57 -12.34
C HIS A 123 -9.35 -6.47 -11.08
N ASN A 124 -8.61 -6.17 -10.01
CA ASN A 124 -8.60 -7.01 -8.80
C ASN A 124 -8.38 -6.19 -7.51
N CYS A 125 -8.81 -4.93 -7.53
CA CYS A 125 -8.48 -3.99 -6.46
C CYS A 125 -9.63 -3.80 -5.47
N GLY A 126 -10.87 -4.20 -5.73
CA GLY A 126 -11.95 -4.11 -4.74
C GLY A 126 -12.20 -2.70 -4.17
N CYS A 127 -11.64 -1.65 -4.80
CA CYS A 127 -11.73 -0.25 -4.40
C CYS A 127 -13.11 0.36 -4.66
N GLY A 128 -14.08 -0.44 -5.10
CA GLY A 128 -15.34 0.04 -5.66
C GLY A 128 -15.10 0.64 -7.04
N CYS A 129 -15.52 -0.10 -8.07
CA CYS A 129 -15.68 0.45 -9.42
C CYS A 129 -17.07 1.09 -9.54
#